data_AF-A0A5E4K706-F1
#
_entry.id   AF-A0A5E4K706-F1
#
_cell.length_a   1.000
_cell.length_b   1.000
_cell.length_c   1.000
_cell.angle_alpha   90.00
_cell.angle_beta   90.00
_cell.angle_gamma   90.00
#
_symmetry.space_group_name_H-M   'P 1'
#
loop_
_entity.id
_entity.type
_entity.pdbx_description
1 polymer ?
#
loop_
_entity_poly.entity_id
_entity_poly.type
_entity_poly.pdbx_seq_one_letter_code
_entity_poly.pdbx_strand_id
1 'polypeptide(L)' 'MEMSFEEKLLELENIVQKLENGKLSLDESLLTFEKGISLVKECNNILECARLRVEKLIEENNELGSEPFDLQDEGVQGK' A
#
# COMPACT_ATOMS: atom_id res chain seq x y z
N MET A 1 20.33 -5.24 0.33
CA MET A 1 19.08 -5.74 -0.28
C MET A 1 17.99 -5.37 0.70
N GLU A 2 17.05 -4.51 0.32
CA GLU A 2 15.92 -4.18 1.20
C GLU A 2 14.97 -5.37 1.29
N MET A 3 14.38 -5.60 2.47
CA MET A 3 13.33 -6.61 2.66
C MET A 3 12.07 -6.22 1.87
N SER A 4 11.38 -7.18 1.29
CA SER A 4 10.04 -7.04 0.71
C SER A 4 8.99 -6.71 1.79
N PHE A 5 7.79 -6.33 1.37
CA PHE A 5 6.66 -6.09 2.27
C PHE A 5 6.30 -7.39 3.03
N GLU A 6 6.22 -8.50 2.31
CA GLU A 6 5.87 -9.81 2.83
C GLU A 6 6.88 -10.29 3.87
N GLU A 7 8.18 -10.06 3.63
CA GLU A 7 9.24 -10.37 4.59
C GLU A 7 9.15 -9.50 5.86
N LYS A 8 8.83 -8.21 5.71
CA LYS A 8 8.64 -7.31 6.86
C LYS A 8 7.42 -7.70 7.69
N LEU A 9 6.33 -8.08 7.04
CA LEU A 9 5.10 -8.54 7.69
C LEU A 9 5.36 -9.84 8.47
N LEU A 10 6.06 -10.80 7.87
CA LEU A 10 6.43 -12.05 8.52
C LEU A 10 7.33 -11.80 9.75
N GLU A 11 8.28 -10.87 9.65
CA GLU A 11 9.12 -10.51 10.79
C GLU A 11 8.32 -9.83 11.92
N LEU A 12 7.31 -9.02 11.57
CA LEU A 12 6.41 -8.43 12.56
C LEU A 12 5.57 -9.50 13.28
N GLU A 13 5.06 -10.51 12.55
CA GLU A 13 4.36 -11.66 13.14
C GLU A 13 5.28 -12.43 14.11
N ASN A 14 6.53 -12.66 13.73
CA ASN A 14 7.52 -13.30 14.60
C ASN A 14 7.78 -12.50 15.87
N ILE A 15 7.82 -11.16 15.77
CA ILE A 15 7.99 -10.26 16.92
C ILE A 15 6.80 -10.38 17.87
N VAL A 16 5.57 -10.34 17.34
CA VAL A 16 4.34 -10.50 18.15
C VAL A 16 4.37 -11.84 18.89
N GLN A 17 4.66 -12.93 18.17
CA GLN A 17 4.77 -14.26 18.79
C GLN A 17 5.84 -14.33 19.90
N LYS A 18 6.97 -13.64 19.73
CA LYS A 18 8.03 -13.58 20.74
C LYS A 18 7.59 -12.81 21.99
N LEU A 19 6.87 -11.70 21.82
CA LEU A 19 6.35 -10.91 22.93
C LEU A 19 5.25 -11.67 23.69
N GLU A 20 4.36 -12.35 22.97
CA GLU A 20 3.25 -13.12 23.55
C GLU A 20 3.71 -14.37 24.31
N ASN A 21 4.86 -14.95 23.97
CA ASN A 21 5.36 -16.15 24.64
C ASN A 21 5.84 -15.90 26.08
N GLY A 22 6.10 -14.65 26.46
CA GLY A 22 6.48 -14.24 27.82
C GLY A 22 7.83 -14.77 28.32
N LYS A 23 8.71 -15.27 27.46
CA LYS A 23 10.04 -15.82 27.80
C LYS A 23 11.17 -14.79 27.74
N LEU A 24 10.89 -13.59 27.23
CA LEU A 24 11.87 -12.51 27.13
C LEU A 24 12.06 -11.82 28.48
N SER A 25 13.29 -11.43 28.78
CA SER A 25 13.55 -10.46 29.84
C SER A 25 12.94 -9.09 29.51
N LEU A 26 12.89 -8.19 30.51
CA LEU A 26 12.37 -6.84 30.31
C LEU A 26 13.12 -6.07 29.21
N ASP A 27 14.46 -6.10 29.25
CA ASP A 27 15.30 -5.42 28.27
C ASP A 27 15.11 -6.00 26.86
N GLU A 28 15.05 -7.32 26.73
CA GLU A 28 14.77 -7.98 25.45
C GLU A 28 13.37 -7.67 24.93
N SER A 29 12.38 -7.56 25.82
CA SER A 29 11.01 -7.20 25.46
C SER A 29 10.94 -5.78 24.92
N LEU A 30 11.65 -4.84 25.54
CA LEU A 30 11.74 -3.45 25.08
C LEU A 30 12.39 -3.36 23.70
N LEU A 31 13.53 -4.03 23.50
CA LEU A 31 14.22 -4.05 22.20
C LEU A 31 13.36 -4.71 21.11
N THR A 32 12.68 -5.81 21.45
CA THR A 32 11.79 -6.51 20.52
C THR A 32 10.59 -5.64 20.14
N PHE A 33 10.03 -4.90 21.09
CA PHE A 33 8.95 -3.96 20.86
C PHE A 33 9.38 -2.78 19.97
N GLU A 34 10.54 -2.16 20.25
CA GLU A 34 11.10 -1.08 19.44
C GLU A 34 11.30 -1.51 17.98
N LYS A 35 11.83 -2.72 17.77
CA LYS A 35 11.96 -3.30 16.43
C LYS A 35 10.59 -3.45 15.75
N GLY A 36 9.58 -3.93 16.47
CA GLY A 36 8.21 -4.03 15.97
C GLY A 36 7.64 -2.68 15.52
N ILE A 37 7.84 -1.62 16.32
CA ILE A 37 7.41 -0.26 15.96
C ILE A 37 8.10 0.24 14.69
N SER A 38 9.40 -0.05 14.51
CA SER A 38 10.11 0.30 13.27
C SER A 38 9.51 -0.39 12.05
N LEU A 39 9.29 -1.71 12.15
CA LEU A 39 8.70 -2.50 11.06
C LEU A 39 7.29 -2.04 10.69
N VAL A 40 6.45 -1.69 11.67
CA VAL A 40 5.11 -1.14 11.42
C VAL A 40 5.20 0.16 10.62
N LYS A 41 6.12 1.06 10.98
CA LYS A 41 6.31 2.31 10.22
C LYS A 41 6.75 2.04 8.78
N GLU A 42 7.68 1.12 8.59
CA GLU A 42 8.13 0.73 7.25
C GLU A 42 7.01 0.11 6.42
N CYS A 43 6.20 -0.78 6.99
CA CYS A 43 5.05 -1.38 6.32
C CYS A 43 4.04 -0.30 5.88
N ASN A 44 3.71 0.64 6.78
CA ASN A 44 2.81 1.74 6.46
C ASN A 44 3.36 2.62 5.32
N ASN A 45 4.66 2.90 5.30
CA ASN A 45 5.27 3.67 4.20
C ASN A 45 5.15 2.94 2.86
N ILE A 46 5.35 1.61 2.83
CA ILE A 46 5.19 0.82 1.61
C ILE A 46 3.75 0.86 1.11
N LEU A 47 2.78 0.67 2.02
CA LEU A 47 1.36 0.71 1.70
C LEU A 47 0.93 2.08 1.19
N GLU A 48 1.45 3.16 1.78
CA GLU A 48 1.16 4.53 1.36
C GLU A 48 1.71 4.81 -0.04
N CYS A 49 2.95 4.41 -0.32
CA CYS A 49 3.53 4.50 -1.66
C CYS A 49 2.72 3.70 -2.69
N ALA A 50 2.25 2.50 -2.32
CA ALA A 50 1.40 1.69 -3.18
C ALA A 50 0.05 2.37 -3.44
N ARG A 51 -0.59 2.93 -2.41
CA ARG A 51 -1.85 3.68 -2.51
C ARG A 51 -1.72 4.85 -3.48
N LEU A 52 -0.72 5.70 -3.28
CA LEU A 52 -0.47 6.87 -4.14
C LEU A 52 -0.23 6.47 -5.60
N ARG A 53 0.49 5.36 -5.83
CA ARG A 53 0.71 4.84 -7.17
C ARG A 53 -0.59 4.38 -7.84
N VAL A 54 -1.48 3.72 -7.10
CA VAL A 54 -2.80 3.31 -7.61
C VAL A 54 -3.66 4.54 -7.92
N GLU A 55 -3.69 5.54 -7.04
CA GLU A 55 -4.45 6.77 -7.25
C GLU A 55 -4.00 7.50 -8.53
N LYS A 56 -2.69 7.66 -8.73
CA LYS A 56 -2.14 8.27 -9.95
C LYS A 56 -2.56 7.52 -11.22
N LEU A 57 -2.55 6.19 -11.21
CA LEU A 57 -2.95 5.38 -12.36
C LEU A 57 -4.46 5.52 -12.66
N ILE A 58 -5.29 5.68 -11.63
CA ILE A 58 -6.73 5.93 -11.81
C ILE A 58 -6.96 7.33 -12.39
N GLU A 59 -6.26 8.35 -11.89
CA GLU A 59 -6.32 9.72 -12.41
C GLU A 59 -5.91 9.78 -13.88
N GLU A 60 -4.76 9.19 -14.24
CA GLU A 60 -4.28 9.12 -15.64
C GLU A 60 -5.30 8.41 -16.56
N ASN A 61 -5.93 7.33 -16.09
CA ASN A 61 -6.96 6.63 -16.85
C ASN A 61 -8.24 7.46 -17.03
N ASN A 62 -8.61 8.28 -16.04
CA ASN A 62 -9.75 9.19 -16.15
C ASN A 62 -9.46 10.35 -17.11
N GLU A 63 -8.23 10.86 -17.15
CA GLU A 63 -7.81 11.89 -18.11
C GLU A 63 -7.83 11.36 -19.57
N LEU A 64 -7.48 10.09 -19.78
CA LEU A 64 -7.54 9.43 -21.09
C LEU A 64 -8.97 9.09 -21.56
N GLY A 65 -9.97 9.17 -20.67
CA GLY A 65 -11.35 8.74 -20.92
C GLY A 65 -12.37 9.86 -21.19
N SER A 66 -11.93 11.10 -21.41
CA SER A 66 -12.83 12.25 -21.57
C SER A 66 -12.51 13.14 -22.77
N GLU A 67 -12.49 12.57 -23.97
CA GLU A 67 -12.92 13.36 -25.13
C GLU A 67 -14.42 13.15 -25.30
N PRO A 68 -15.25 14.21 -25.20
CA PRO A 68 -16.63 14.12 -25.67
C PRO A 68 -16.58 13.73 -27.14
N PHE A 69 -17.03 12.52 -27.43
CA PHE A 69 -17.24 12.08 -28.81
C PHE A 69 -18.42 12.88 -29.35
N ASP A 70 -18.13 14.01 -30.00
CA ASP A 70 -19.10 14.80 -30.75
C ASP A 70 -19.55 13.95 -31.94
N LEU A 71 -20.61 13.17 -31.73
CA LEU A 71 -21.45 12.66 -32.80
C LEU A 71 -22.04 13.88 -33.51
N GLN A 72 -21.39 14.32 -34.58
CA GLN A 72 -22.03 15.17 -35.56
C GLN A 72 -23.27 14.41 -36.05
N ASP A 73 -24.42 14.88 -35.59
CA ASP A 73 -25.74 14.50 -36.06
C ASP A 73 -25.80 14.92 -37.54
N GLU A 74 -25.30 14.07 -38.43
CA GLU A 74 -25.62 14.14 -39.85
C GLU A 74 -27.10 13.81 -39.97
N GLY A 75 -27.91 14.86 -39.85
CA GLY A 75 -29.33 14.84 -40.10
C GLY A 75 -29.59 14.21 -41.46
N VAL A 76 -29.97 12.93 -41.45
CA VAL A 76 -30.74 12.31 -42.52
C VAL A 76 -32.11 12.99 -42.50
N GLN A 77 -32.18 14.18 -43.11
CA GLN A 77 -33.45 14.74 -43.54
C GLN A 77 -33.68 14.33 -44.98
N GLY A 78 -34.49 13.29 -45.14
CA GLY A 78 -34.92 12.81 -46.43
C GLY A 78 -35.55 13.91 -47.27
N LYS A 79 -35.16 13.92 -48.55
CA LYS A 79 -36.05 14.02 -49.70
C LYS A 79 -35.47 13.16 -50.83
#